data_AF-A0A7W1Z8D7-F1
#
_entry.id   AF-A0A7W1Z8D7-F1
#
_cell.length_a   1.000
_cell.length_b   1.000
_cell.length_c   1.000
_cell.angle_alpha   90.00
_cell.angle_beta   90.00
_cell.angle_gamma   90.00
#
_symmetry.space_group_name_H-M   'P 1'
#
loop_
_entity.id
_entity.type
_entity.pdbx_description
1 polymer ?
#
loop_
_entity_poly.entity_id
_entity_poly.type
_entity_poly.pdbx_seq_one_letter_code
_entity_poly.pdbx_strand_id
1 'polypeptide(L)'
;MIENKVKVYFPGLNALRFFAAFLVFASHVELLKSRNGFENYYYTQTFLELGGSAVTFFFVLSGFLITYLLFIEKDISGKISLSQFYLRRILRIWPLYYTVVLAGFFLIPHIPYLQNSISGDLYTNFYPKLLLFMLLVPNISYILFPHTPYISPAWSIGVEEQFYLAWPWLLSRTEKPLRLFIILITGIYLIKIGLTVLHRIPDNR
;
A
#
# COMPACT_ATOMS: atom_id res chain seq x y z
N MET A 1 6.42 39.49 -1.38
CA MET A 1 5.04 39.10 -1.02
C MET A 1 5.02 37.60 -0.80
N ILE A 2 4.89 37.18 0.46
CA ILE A 2 4.71 35.77 0.81
C ILE A 2 3.21 35.51 0.66
N GLU A 3 2.80 34.96 -0.49
CA GLU A 3 1.43 34.48 -0.66
C GLU A 3 1.13 33.46 0.43
N ASN A 4 0.10 33.74 1.23
CA ASN A 4 -0.44 32.82 2.21
C ASN A 4 -0.90 31.55 1.48
N LYS A 5 -0.05 30.51 1.48
CA LYS A 5 -0.47 29.15 1.09
C LYS A 5 -1.60 28.75 2.04
N VAL A 6 -2.83 28.79 1.55
CA VAL A 6 -4.00 28.30 2.27
C VAL A 6 -3.71 26.85 2.69
N LYS A 7 -3.50 26.64 3.98
CA LYS A 7 -3.33 25.29 4.54
C LYS A 7 -4.70 24.64 4.57
N VAL A 8 -4.96 23.84 3.54
CA VAL A 8 -6.16 23.02 3.47
C VAL A 8 -6.04 21.90 4.49
N TYR A 9 -6.94 21.92 5.47
CA TYR A 9 -7.02 20.96 6.55
C TYR A 9 -8.41 20.33 6.59
N PHE A 10 -8.44 19.00 6.54
CA PHE A 10 -9.67 18.24 6.73
C PHE A 10 -9.74 17.73 8.17
N PRO A 11 -10.47 18.43 9.06
CA PRO A 11 -10.71 17.89 10.40
C PRO A 11 -11.40 16.53 10.29
N GLY A 12 -10.94 15.55 11.07
CA GLY A 12 -11.50 14.19 11.08
C GLY A 12 -10.92 13.20 10.05
N LEU A 13 -10.37 13.67 8.92
CA LEU A 13 -9.79 12.76 7.93
C LEU A 13 -8.59 11.97 8.49
N ASN A 14 -7.75 12.63 9.29
CA ASN A 14 -6.66 11.96 9.98
C ASN A 14 -7.17 10.93 11.01
N ALA A 15 -8.31 11.20 11.67
CA ALA A 15 -8.93 10.25 12.58
C ALA A 15 -9.45 9.01 11.83
N LEU A 16 -10.15 9.21 10.71
CA LEU A 16 -10.61 8.10 9.86
C LEU A 16 -9.45 7.23 9.36
N ARG A 17 -8.36 7.85 8.92
CA ARG A 17 -7.14 7.14 8.50
C ARG A 17 -6.49 6.39 9.65
N PHE A 18 -6.48 6.99 10.85
CA PHE A 18 -6.00 6.33 12.06
C PHE A 18 -6.84 5.08 12.36
N PHE A 19 -8.18 5.19 12.39
CA PHE A 19 -9.04 4.03 12.62
C PHE A 19 -8.87 2.94 11.57
N ALA A 20 -8.75 3.32 10.29
CA ALA A 20 -8.47 2.35 9.23
C ALA A 20 -7.14 1.62 9.47
N ALA A 21 -6.05 2.36 9.75
CA ALA A 21 -4.75 1.76 10.05
C ALA A 21 -4.77 0.90 11.33
N PHE A 22 -5.50 1.33 12.35
CA PHE A 22 -5.65 0.60 13.61
C PHE A 22 -6.41 -0.72 13.41
N LEU A 23 -7.47 -0.74 12.60
CA LEU A 23 -8.19 -1.98 12.28
C LEU A 23 -7.31 -2.95 11.48
N VAL A 24 -6.50 -2.46 10.55
CA VAL A 24 -5.49 -3.29 9.86
C VAL A 24 -4.50 -3.89 10.87
N PHE A 25 -4.01 -3.07 11.81
CA PHE A 25 -3.13 -3.53 12.87
C PHE A 25 -3.80 -4.61 13.74
N ALA A 26 -5.03 -4.38 14.20
CA ALA A 26 -5.80 -5.34 14.99
C ALA A 26 -5.99 -6.69 14.27
N SER A 27 -6.30 -6.67 12.96
CA SER A 27 -6.38 -7.90 12.16
C SER A 27 -5.04 -8.65 12.09
N HIS A 28 -3.92 -7.94 11.99
CA HIS A 28 -2.59 -8.57 12.01
C HIS A 28 -2.23 -9.12 13.40
N VAL A 29 -2.64 -8.45 14.47
CA VAL A 29 -2.48 -8.97 15.84
C VAL A 29 -3.24 -10.28 16.02
N GLU A 30 -4.49 -10.36 15.57
CA GLU A 30 -5.26 -11.62 15.62
C GLU A 30 -4.64 -12.72 14.76
N LEU A 31 -4.12 -12.38 13.57
CA LEU A 31 -3.37 -13.32 12.72
C LEU A 31 -2.11 -13.84 13.44
N LEU A 32 -1.36 -12.98 14.12
CA LEU A 32 -0.18 -13.38 14.87
C LEU A 32 -0.55 -14.25 16.07
N LYS A 33 -1.62 -13.91 16.81
CA LYS A 33 -2.12 -14.74 17.92
C LYS A 33 -2.48 -16.14 17.42
N SER A 34 -3.20 -16.22 16.30
CA SER A 34 -3.54 -17.48 15.64
C SER A 34 -2.31 -18.31 15.27
N ARG A 35 -1.30 -17.70 14.64
CA ARG A 35 -0.05 -18.38 14.24
C ARG A 35 0.81 -18.87 15.39
N ASN A 36 0.67 -18.27 16.57
CA ASN A 36 1.42 -18.62 17.78
C ASN A 36 0.62 -19.51 18.75
N GLY A 37 -0.59 -19.94 18.38
CA GLY A 37 -1.41 -20.82 19.21
C GLY A 37 -2.10 -20.13 20.39
N PHE A 38 -2.16 -18.80 20.40
CA PHE A 38 -2.93 -18.05 21.40
C PHE A 38 -4.42 -18.00 21.04
N GLU A 39 -5.28 -17.81 22.05
CA GLU A 39 -6.70 -17.52 21.85
C GLU A 39 -6.87 -16.32 20.91
N ASN A 40 -7.65 -16.49 19.86
CA ASN A 40 -7.76 -15.51 18.79
C ASN A 40 -9.15 -15.50 18.15
N TYR A 41 -9.44 -14.41 17.46
CA TYR A 41 -10.67 -14.20 16.70
C TYR A 41 -10.43 -14.17 15.18
N TYR A 42 -9.22 -14.54 14.72
CA TYR A 42 -8.81 -14.34 13.32
C TYR A 42 -9.73 -15.04 12.32
N TYR A 43 -10.17 -16.27 12.63
CA TYR A 43 -11.05 -17.06 11.77
C TYR A 43 -12.54 -16.75 11.91
N THR A 44 -12.91 -15.74 12.70
CA THR A 44 -14.29 -15.23 12.69
C THR A 44 -14.56 -14.49 11.39
N GLN A 45 -15.80 -14.56 10.87
CA GLN A 45 -16.17 -13.87 9.63
C GLN A 45 -15.78 -12.38 9.66
N THR A 46 -16.01 -11.73 10.81
CA THR A 46 -15.67 -10.31 11.00
C THR A 46 -14.19 -10.04 10.75
N PHE A 47 -13.26 -10.78 11.38
CA PHE A 47 -11.83 -10.48 11.28
C PHE A 47 -11.21 -10.88 9.94
N LEU A 48 -11.77 -11.89 9.27
CA LEU A 48 -11.35 -12.27 7.91
C LEU A 48 -11.59 -11.13 6.90
N GLU A 49 -12.72 -10.42 7.03
CA GLU A 49 -13.09 -9.33 6.13
C GLU A 49 -12.54 -7.96 6.56
N LEU A 50 -12.34 -7.77 7.87
CA LEU A 50 -11.98 -6.48 8.47
C LEU A 50 -10.66 -5.94 7.93
N GLY A 51 -9.61 -6.77 7.89
CA GLY A 51 -8.27 -6.33 7.48
C GLY A 51 -8.25 -5.81 6.04
N GLY A 52 -8.80 -6.59 5.11
CA GLY A 52 -8.88 -6.20 3.69
C GLY A 52 -9.76 -4.95 3.46
N SER A 53 -10.90 -4.88 4.15
CA SER A 53 -11.80 -3.73 4.06
C SER A 53 -11.16 -2.46 4.61
N ALA A 54 -10.45 -2.56 5.74
CA ALA A 54 -9.76 -1.44 6.36
C ALA A 54 -8.60 -0.92 5.50
N VAL A 55 -7.81 -1.80 4.86
CA VAL A 55 -6.78 -1.39 3.89
C VAL A 55 -7.42 -0.67 2.70
N THR A 56 -8.52 -1.22 2.16
CA THR A 56 -9.24 -0.62 1.03
C THR A 56 -9.74 0.78 1.39
N PHE A 57 -10.35 0.94 2.56
CA PHE A 57 -10.81 2.22 3.05
C PHE A 57 -9.65 3.21 3.23
N PHE A 58 -8.52 2.78 3.79
CA PHE A 58 -7.32 3.61 3.92
C PHE A 58 -6.81 4.11 2.56
N PHE A 59 -6.81 3.26 1.53
CA PHE A 59 -6.42 3.66 0.16
C PHE A 59 -7.39 4.67 -0.45
N VAL A 60 -8.70 4.51 -0.26
CA VAL A 60 -9.69 5.48 -0.74
C VAL A 60 -9.46 6.85 -0.10
N LEU A 61 -9.28 6.91 1.22
CA LEU A 61 -9.01 8.16 1.93
C LEU A 61 -7.70 8.82 1.48
N SER A 62 -6.66 8.02 1.27
CA SER A 62 -5.35 8.52 0.82
C SER A 62 -5.43 9.05 -0.61
N GLY A 63 -6.05 8.30 -1.52
CA GLY A 63 -6.28 8.72 -2.90
C GLY A 63 -7.09 10.01 -3.00
N PHE A 64 -8.18 10.13 -2.23
CA PHE A 64 -8.97 11.36 -2.12
C PHE A 64 -8.10 12.55 -1.68
N LEU A 65 -7.37 12.41 -0.58
CA LEU A 65 -6.56 13.49 -0.02
C LEU A 65 -5.47 13.95 -0.98
N ILE A 66 -4.73 13.01 -1.58
CA ILE A 66 -3.66 13.32 -2.52
C ILE A 66 -4.21 14.06 -3.72
N THR A 67 -5.28 13.52 -4.32
CA THR A 67 -5.92 14.11 -5.50
C THR A 67 -6.42 15.52 -5.21
N TYR A 68 -7.13 15.70 -4.09
CA TYR A 68 -7.68 16.99 -3.70
C TYR A 68 -6.59 18.05 -3.50
N LEU A 69 -5.51 17.70 -2.80
CA LEU A 69 -4.39 18.63 -2.58
C LEU A 69 -3.68 19.00 -3.89
N LEU A 70 -3.57 18.06 -4.84
CA LEU A 70 -2.99 18.33 -6.16
C LEU A 70 -3.88 19.26 -7.00
N PHE A 71 -5.20 19.11 -6.92
CA PHE A 71 -6.13 20.04 -7.57
C PHE A 71 -6.01 21.45 -6.99
N ILE A 72 -6.02 21.59 -5.67
CA ILE A 72 -5.83 22.91 -5.02
C ILE A 72 -4.49 23.52 -5.39
N GLU A 73 -3.40 22.72 -5.40
CA GLU A 73 -2.08 23.23 -5.81
C GLU A 73 -2.13 23.75 -7.25
N LYS A 74 -2.81 23.03 -8.15
CA LYS A 74 -3.00 23.44 -9.53
C LYS A 74 -3.87 24.70 -9.65
N ASP A 75 -4.96 24.80 -8.90
CA ASP A 75 -5.86 25.94 -8.93
C ASP A 75 -5.18 27.23 -8.42
N ILE A 76 -4.34 27.10 -7.38
CA ILE A 76 -3.63 28.25 -6.80
C ILE A 76 -2.40 28.64 -7.61
N SER A 77 -1.58 27.68 -8.05
CA SER A 77 -0.27 27.95 -8.65
C SER A 77 -0.21 27.74 -10.17
N GLY A 78 -1.32 27.36 -10.79
CA GLY A 78 -1.45 27.06 -12.21
C GLY A 78 -0.81 25.74 -12.66
N LYS A 79 -0.03 25.06 -11.79
CA LYS A 79 0.68 23.82 -12.12
C LYS A 79 0.92 22.94 -10.89
N ILE A 80 1.21 21.67 -11.12
CA ILE A 80 1.61 20.73 -10.06
C ILE A 80 3.14 20.70 -9.97
N SER A 81 3.70 20.99 -8.80
CA SER A 81 5.15 20.94 -8.56
C SER A 81 5.60 19.52 -8.18
N LEU A 82 5.77 18.66 -9.20
CA LEU A 82 6.13 17.24 -9.01
C LEU A 82 7.36 17.02 -8.12
N SER A 83 8.44 17.79 -8.34
CA SER A 83 9.66 17.68 -7.52
C SER A 83 9.39 17.94 -6.03
N GLN A 84 8.64 19.00 -5.71
CA GLN A 84 8.29 19.29 -4.32
C GLN A 84 7.34 18.24 -3.73
N PHE A 85 6.43 17.71 -4.54
CA PHE A 85 5.55 16.62 -4.12
C PHE A 85 6.35 15.37 -3.74
N TYR A 86 7.23 14.90 -4.64
CA TYR A 86 8.03 13.70 -4.41
C TYR A 86 9.00 13.87 -3.24
N LEU A 87 9.67 15.01 -3.12
CA LEU A 87 10.59 15.27 -2.01
C LEU A 87 9.89 15.16 -0.65
N ARG A 88 8.69 15.75 -0.49
CA ARG A 88 7.91 15.66 0.76
C ARG A 88 7.52 14.23 1.11
N ARG A 89 7.27 13.37 0.11
CA ARG A 89 6.87 11.97 0.33
C ARG A 89 8.07 11.11 0.69
N ILE A 90 9.16 11.24 -0.07
CA ILE A 90 10.43 10.55 0.19
C ILE A 90 10.89 10.82 1.62
N LEU A 91 11.00 12.10 2.02
CA LEU A 91 11.46 12.46 3.38
C LEU A 91 10.51 12.00 4.49
N ARG A 92 9.24 11.74 4.18
CA ARG A 92 8.23 11.30 5.14
C ARG A 92 8.17 9.77 5.29
N ILE A 93 8.30 9.04 4.19
CA ILE A 93 7.98 7.61 4.13
C ILE A 93 9.26 6.77 4.15
N TRP A 94 10.26 7.13 3.34
CA TRP A 94 11.44 6.29 3.12
C TRP A 94 12.26 6.04 4.39
N PRO A 95 12.54 7.02 5.27
CA PRO A 95 13.33 6.77 6.47
C PRO A 95 12.71 5.68 7.35
N LEU A 96 11.40 5.77 7.61
CA LEU A 96 10.71 4.79 8.43
C LEU A 96 10.59 3.45 7.69
N TYR A 97 10.26 3.48 6.40
CA TYR A 97 10.15 2.27 5.59
C TYR A 97 11.44 1.45 5.63
N TYR A 98 12.58 2.04 5.26
CA TYR A 98 13.86 1.33 5.24
C TYR A 98 14.29 0.90 6.64
N THR A 99 13.99 1.67 7.68
CA THR A 99 14.24 1.25 9.07
C THR A 99 13.49 -0.03 9.41
N VAL A 100 12.19 -0.10 9.06
CA VAL A 100 11.37 -1.28 9.31
C VAL A 100 11.81 -2.45 8.44
N VAL A 101 12.21 -2.23 7.18
CA VAL A 101 12.79 -3.26 6.30
C VAL A 101 14.05 -3.86 6.90
N LEU A 102 15.01 -3.02 7.27
CA LEU A 102 16.25 -3.52 7.87
C LEU A 102 15.98 -4.24 9.18
N ALA A 103 15.08 -3.73 10.03
CA ALA A 103 14.69 -4.40 11.25
C ALA A 103 14.02 -5.77 10.98
N GLY A 104 13.09 -5.85 10.02
CA GLY A 104 12.36 -7.06 9.67
C GLY A 104 13.23 -8.17 9.08
N PHE A 105 14.26 -7.80 8.31
CA PHE A 105 15.18 -8.78 7.69
C PHE A 105 16.36 -9.16 8.60
N PHE A 106 16.86 -8.25 9.44
CA PHE A 106 18.13 -8.42 10.13
C PHE A 106 18.09 -8.27 11.65
N LEU A 107 17.03 -7.77 12.26
CA LEU A 107 16.95 -7.59 13.72
C LEU A 107 15.89 -8.51 14.34
N ILE A 108 14.65 -8.39 13.89
CA ILE A 108 13.49 -9.12 14.42
C ILE A 108 13.65 -10.65 14.34
N PRO A 109 14.20 -11.25 13.26
CA PRO A 109 14.37 -12.71 13.18
C PRO A 109 15.26 -13.29 14.29
N HIS A 110 16.12 -12.47 14.90
CA HIS A 110 17.02 -12.87 15.99
C HIS A 110 16.41 -12.71 17.39
N ILE A 111 15.16 -12.27 17.50
CA ILE A 111 14.44 -12.15 18.77
C ILE A 111 13.67 -13.45 19.02
N PRO A 112 14.09 -14.32 19.98
CA PRO A 112 13.54 -15.67 20.11
C PRO A 112 12.02 -15.70 20.34
N TYR A 113 11.49 -14.76 21.12
CA TYR A 113 10.07 -14.67 21.46
C TYR A 113 9.16 -14.26 20.30
N LEU A 114 9.73 -13.77 19.19
CA LEU A 114 8.98 -13.37 18.00
C LEU A 114 8.97 -14.43 16.91
N GLN A 115 9.75 -15.51 17.07
CA GLN A 115 9.79 -16.63 16.15
C GLN A 115 8.53 -17.49 16.29
N ASN A 116 8.06 -17.99 15.15
CA ASN A 116 6.84 -18.77 14.98
C ASN A 116 6.96 -19.74 13.80
N SER A 117 5.89 -20.49 13.52
CA SER A 117 5.86 -21.54 12.50
C SER A 117 6.24 -21.09 11.08
N ILE A 118 6.09 -19.81 10.74
CA ILE A 118 6.40 -19.28 9.39
C ILE A 118 7.71 -18.48 9.36
N SER A 119 8.47 -18.46 10.46
CA SER A 119 9.70 -17.66 10.54
C SER A 119 10.77 -18.10 9.55
N GLY A 120 10.78 -19.39 9.20
CA GLY A 120 11.65 -19.96 8.16
C GLY A 120 11.38 -19.40 6.76
N ASP A 121 10.15 -18.93 6.48
CA ASP A 121 9.77 -18.41 5.16
C ASP A 121 10.60 -17.19 4.77
N LEU A 122 11.10 -16.42 5.74
CA LEU A 122 11.98 -15.28 5.48
C LEU A 122 13.22 -15.68 4.65
N TYR A 123 13.82 -16.83 4.96
CA TYR A 123 15.07 -17.28 4.35
C TYR A 123 14.84 -17.94 2.99
N THR A 124 13.61 -18.36 2.69
CA THR A 124 13.24 -18.81 1.34
C THR A 124 13.29 -17.61 0.37
N ASN A 125 14.06 -17.72 -0.72
CA ASN A 125 14.25 -16.64 -1.69
C ASN A 125 14.71 -15.32 -1.04
N PHE A 126 15.57 -15.40 -0.02
CA PHE A 126 15.99 -14.25 0.78
C PHE A 126 16.48 -13.06 -0.07
N TYR A 127 17.43 -13.28 -0.98
CA TYR A 127 17.99 -12.20 -1.81
C TYR A 127 16.97 -11.57 -2.77
N PRO A 128 16.18 -12.34 -3.54
CA PRO A 128 15.08 -11.77 -4.34
C PRO A 128 14.07 -10.97 -3.51
N LYS A 129 13.65 -11.48 -2.34
CA LYS A 129 12.75 -10.76 -1.43
C LYS A 129 13.38 -9.44 -0.99
N LEU A 130 14.59 -9.48 -0.43
CA LEU A 130 15.30 -8.30 0.04
C LEU A 130 15.45 -7.26 -1.09
N LEU A 131 15.81 -7.68 -2.30
CA LEU A 131 15.93 -6.79 -3.45
C LEU A 131 14.61 -6.09 -3.77
N LEU A 132 13.49 -6.83 -3.84
CA LEU A 132 12.17 -6.26 -4.13
C LEU A 132 11.71 -5.27 -3.05
N PHE A 133 12.01 -5.54 -1.78
CA PHE A 133 11.75 -4.60 -0.69
C PHE A 133 12.64 -3.35 -0.80
N MET A 134 13.93 -3.49 -1.11
CA MET A 134 14.84 -2.35 -1.28
C MET A 134 14.44 -1.46 -2.47
N LEU A 135 13.87 -2.06 -3.52
CA LEU A 135 13.32 -1.37 -4.69
C LEU A 135 11.92 -0.78 -4.48
N LEU A 136 11.38 -0.78 -3.25
CA LEU A 136 10.03 -0.29 -2.92
C LEU A 136 8.90 -0.98 -3.71
N VAL A 137 9.12 -2.24 -4.09
CA VAL A 137 8.11 -3.11 -4.74
C VAL A 137 7.81 -4.39 -3.94
N PRO A 138 7.57 -4.30 -2.60
CA PRO A 138 7.26 -5.46 -1.77
C PRO A 138 5.95 -6.16 -2.17
N ASN A 139 5.05 -5.48 -2.88
CA ASN A 139 3.85 -6.09 -3.44
C ASN A 139 4.15 -7.14 -4.52
N ILE A 140 5.24 -6.99 -5.28
CA ILE A 140 5.68 -8.02 -6.22
C ILE A 140 6.20 -9.23 -5.45
N SER A 141 6.97 -9.01 -4.37
CA SER A 141 7.43 -10.10 -3.51
C SER A 141 6.27 -10.87 -2.87
N TYR A 142 5.19 -10.17 -2.51
CA TYR A 142 3.98 -10.76 -1.96
C TYR A 142 3.27 -11.71 -2.94
N ILE A 143 3.39 -11.45 -4.25
CA ILE A 143 2.77 -12.28 -5.31
C ILE A 143 3.68 -13.47 -5.66
N LEU A 144 4.99 -13.26 -5.75
CA LEU A 144 5.92 -14.25 -6.30
C LEU A 144 6.46 -15.26 -5.28
N PHE A 145 6.48 -14.91 -4.00
CA PHE A 145 7.16 -15.71 -2.97
C PHE A 145 6.27 -15.96 -1.75
N PRO A 146 6.61 -16.95 -0.90
CA PRO A 146 5.99 -17.09 0.41
C PRO A 146 6.08 -15.79 1.21
N HIS A 147 5.13 -15.61 2.13
CA HIS A 147 5.06 -14.39 2.94
C HIS A 147 6.41 -14.04 3.58
N THR A 148 6.72 -12.75 3.61
CA THR A 148 7.88 -12.24 4.33
C THR A 148 7.41 -11.95 5.75
N PRO A 149 7.73 -12.80 6.76
CA PRO A 149 7.28 -12.58 8.13
C PRO A 149 7.84 -11.24 8.66
N TYR A 150 7.26 -10.74 9.74
CA TYR A 150 7.64 -9.48 10.44
C TYR A 150 7.34 -8.18 9.69
N ILE A 151 7.37 -8.21 8.36
CA ILE A 151 7.16 -7.04 7.50
C ILE A 151 6.12 -7.27 6.41
N SER A 152 5.24 -8.25 6.60
CA SER A 152 4.19 -8.58 5.63
C SER A 152 3.31 -7.40 5.22
N PRO A 153 2.94 -6.41 6.07
CA PRO A 153 2.06 -5.31 5.65
C PRO A 153 2.68 -4.36 4.62
N ALA A 154 4.00 -4.41 4.40
CA ALA A 154 4.72 -3.46 3.55
C ALA A 154 4.29 -3.48 2.09
N TRP A 155 3.64 -4.55 1.61
CA TRP A 155 3.06 -4.59 0.27
C TRP A 155 2.12 -3.40 0.01
N SER A 156 1.37 -2.97 1.03
CA SER A 156 0.43 -1.85 0.91
C SER A 156 1.15 -0.51 0.70
N ILE A 157 2.32 -0.33 1.33
CA ILE A 157 3.19 0.84 1.14
C ILE A 157 3.76 0.84 -0.28
N GLY A 158 4.19 -0.31 -0.81
CA GLY A 158 4.65 -0.40 -2.20
C GLY A 158 3.58 0.03 -3.21
N VAL A 159 2.32 -0.38 -2.98
CA VAL A 159 1.18 0.07 -3.79
C VAL A 159 0.95 1.58 -3.64
N GLU A 160 1.07 2.12 -2.43
CA GLU A 160 0.94 3.56 -2.17
C GLU A 160 2.04 4.38 -2.86
N GLU A 161 3.29 3.91 -2.84
CA GLU A 161 4.42 4.55 -3.55
C GLU A 161 4.25 4.52 -5.07
N GLN A 162 3.76 3.41 -5.63
CA GLN A 162 3.41 3.32 -7.05
C GLN A 162 2.33 4.34 -7.43
N PHE A 163 1.31 4.48 -6.57
CA PHE A 163 0.30 5.52 -6.74
C PHE A 163 0.88 6.93 -6.62
N TYR A 164 1.77 7.16 -5.66
CA TYR A 164 2.46 8.44 -5.50
C TYR A 164 3.29 8.81 -6.71
N LEU A 165 3.96 7.86 -7.36
CA LEU A 165 4.73 8.12 -8.57
C LEU A 165 3.82 8.41 -9.77
N ALA A 166 2.85 7.52 -10.02
CA ALA A 166 2.04 7.56 -11.24
C ALA A 166 1.01 8.71 -11.24
N TRP A 167 0.24 8.87 -10.16
CA TRP A 167 -0.95 9.72 -10.18
C TRP A 167 -0.67 11.22 -10.33
N PRO A 168 0.26 11.84 -9.57
CA PRO A 168 0.59 13.26 -9.75
C PRO A 168 1.21 13.55 -11.11
N TRP A 169 2.08 12.65 -11.61
CA TRP A 169 2.63 12.76 -12.96
C TRP A 169 1.51 12.76 -13.98
N LEU A 170 0.55 11.85 -13.85
CA LEU A 170 -0.60 11.75 -14.72
C LEU A 170 -1.46 13.01 -14.70
N LEU A 171 -1.82 13.50 -13.51
CA LEU A 171 -2.59 14.74 -13.33
C LEU A 171 -1.87 15.96 -13.90
N SER A 172 -0.53 16.00 -13.87
CA SER A 172 0.23 17.10 -14.45
C SER A 172 0.20 17.14 -15.98
N ARG A 173 -0.19 16.04 -16.64
CA ARG A 173 -0.19 15.89 -18.10
C ARG A 173 -1.57 16.04 -18.74
N THR A 174 -2.63 16.10 -17.94
CA THR A 174 -4.01 16.16 -18.47
C THR A 174 -4.87 17.16 -17.72
N GLU A 175 -5.69 17.88 -18.47
CA GLU A 175 -6.78 18.71 -17.93
C GLU A 175 -8.06 17.89 -17.67
N LYS A 176 -8.09 16.63 -18.13
CA LYS A 176 -9.28 15.75 -18.04
C LYS A 176 -8.97 14.46 -17.28
N PRO A 177 -8.57 14.54 -16.00
CA PRO A 177 -8.12 13.38 -15.24
C PRO A 177 -9.23 12.35 -15.01
N LEU A 178 -10.49 12.79 -14.91
CA LEU A 178 -11.63 11.88 -14.82
C LEU A 178 -11.77 10.98 -16.05
N ARG A 179 -11.58 11.53 -17.26
CA ARG A 179 -11.65 10.75 -18.51
C ARG A 179 -10.58 9.67 -18.52
N LEU A 180 -9.38 10.03 -18.11
CA LEU A 180 -8.25 9.12 -18.06
C LEU A 180 -8.44 8.03 -16.99
N PHE A 181 -8.95 8.41 -15.82
CA PHE A 181 -9.32 7.47 -14.77
C PHE A 181 -10.37 6.46 -15.24
N ILE A 182 -11.42 6.93 -15.94
CA ILE A 182 -12.44 6.06 -16.55
C ILE A 182 -11.78 5.12 -17.56
N ILE A 183 -10.93 5.63 -18.47
CA ILE A 183 -10.22 4.79 -19.45
C ILE A 183 -9.37 3.71 -18.75
N LEU A 184 -8.64 4.08 -17.69
CA LEU A 184 -7.80 3.13 -16.94
C LEU A 184 -8.65 2.06 -16.25
N ILE A 185 -9.74 2.44 -15.56
CA ILE A 185 -10.64 1.46 -14.92
C ILE A 185 -11.29 0.56 -15.95
N THR A 186 -11.82 1.12 -17.04
CA THR A 186 -12.44 0.35 -18.11
C THR A 186 -11.42 -0.60 -18.73
N GLY A 187 -10.19 -0.14 -18.98
CA GLY A 187 -9.09 -0.98 -19.49
C GLY A 187 -8.77 -2.14 -18.56
N ILE A 188 -8.61 -1.87 -17.26
CA ILE A 188 -8.34 -2.92 -16.25
C ILE A 188 -9.50 -3.94 -16.21
N TYR A 189 -10.74 -3.47 -16.25
CA TYR A 189 -11.91 -4.34 -16.22
C TYR A 189 -12.01 -5.22 -17.47
N LEU A 190 -11.74 -4.66 -18.66
CA LEU A 190 -11.71 -5.38 -19.92
C LEU A 190 -10.58 -6.42 -19.96
N ILE A 191 -9.38 -6.08 -19.47
CA ILE A 191 -8.28 -7.04 -19.34
C ILE A 191 -8.67 -8.19 -18.42
N LYS A 192 -9.28 -7.89 -17.27
CA LYS A 192 -9.74 -8.92 -16.32
C LYS A 192 -10.78 -9.86 -16.97
N ILE A 193 -11.75 -9.31 -17.69
CA ILE A 193 -12.73 -10.10 -18.45
C ILE A 193 -12.02 -10.95 -19.50
N GLY A 194 -11.12 -10.36 -20.30
CA GLY A 194 -10.37 -11.06 -21.34
C GLY A 194 -9.57 -12.23 -20.78
N LEU A 195 -8.85 -12.04 -19.68
CA LEU A 195 -8.13 -13.10 -18.98
C LEU A 195 -9.07 -14.19 -18.46
N THR A 196 -10.24 -13.82 -17.93
CA THR A 196 -11.24 -14.79 -17.44
C THR A 196 -11.82 -15.62 -18.58
N VAL A 197 -12.06 -15.00 -19.74
CA VAL A 197 -12.55 -15.68 -20.95
C VAL A 197 -11.48 -16.61 -21.50
N LEU A 198 -10.23 -16.14 -21.63
CA LEU A 198 -9.08 -16.94 -22.06
C LEU A 198 -8.88 -18.19 -21.19
N HIS A 199 -9.01 -18.04 -19.87
CA HIS A 199 -8.85 -19.15 -18.93
C HIS A 199 -10.04 -20.14 -18.92
N ARG A 200 -11.18 -19.78 -19.52
CA ARG A 200 -12.36 -20.64 -19.68
C ARG A 200 -12.35 -21.42 -20.99
N ILE A 201 -11.48 -21.09 -21.94
CA ILE A 201 -11.29 -21.88 -23.16
C ILE A 201 -10.55 -23.16 -22.72
N PRO A 202 -11.15 -24.36 -22.85
CA PRO A 202 -10.46 -25.59 -22.50
C PRO A 202 -9.22 -25.73 -23.39
N ASP A 203 -8.07 -26.05 -22.79
CA ASP A 203 -6.89 -26.46 -23.53
C ASP A 203 -7.25 -27.77 -24.27
N ASN A 204 -7.56 -27.64 -25.57
CA ASN A 204 -7.65 -28.78 -26.48
C ASN A 204 -6.21 -29.23 -26.80
N ARG A 205 -5.60 -29.97 -25.86
CA ARG A 205 -4.38 -30.75 -26.09
C ARG A 205 -4.50 -32.13 -25.47
#